data_AF-A0A7V2E9T3-F1
#
_entry.id   AF-A0A7V2E9T3-F1
#
_cell.length_a   1.000
_cell.length_b   1.000
_cell.length_c   1.000
_cell.angle_alpha   90.00
_cell.angle_beta   90.00
_cell.angle_gamma   90.00
#
_symmetry.space_group_name_H-M   'P 1'
#
loop_
_entity.id
_entity.type
_entity.pdbx_description
1 polymer ?
#
loop_
_entity_poly.entity_id
_entity_poly.type
_entity_poly.pdbx_seq_one_letter_code
_entity_poly.pdbx_strand_id
1 'polypeptide(L)'
;MLRTFEGHGIRFQYPDDWELEETEIEPGWMVSVQSPDTAFMLLSLHPPELSVDEVLEVTLAALRDDYRELEYEPVRQRICRRQAKGYDIQFVSMDLTNTCWVRSFRIPESTVLIMCQATDLEMEQAEPALRAILASLQLTNDAEDA
;
A
#
# COMPACT_ATOMS: atom_id res chain seq x y z
N MET A 1 0.78 -18.60 10.95
CA MET A 1 2.21 -18.21 11.08
C MET A 1 2.44 -16.95 10.25
N LEU A 2 3.67 -16.43 10.14
CA LEU A 2 3.96 -15.29 9.25
C LEU A 2 4.92 -15.74 8.15
N ARG A 3 4.71 -15.24 6.93
CA ARG A 3 5.65 -15.34 5.80
C ARG A 3 6.38 -14.01 5.64
N THR A 4 7.53 -14.05 4.96
CA THR A 4 8.34 -12.86 4.67
C THR A 4 8.49 -12.74 3.16
N PHE A 5 8.14 -11.58 2.62
CA PHE A 5 8.49 -11.17 1.28
C PHE A 5 9.81 -10.41 1.32
N GLU A 6 10.68 -10.64 0.35
CA GLU A 6 11.92 -9.89 0.15
C GLU A 6 12.24 -9.82 -1.34
N GLY A 7 12.22 -8.61 -1.88
CA GLY A 7 12.43 -8.36 -3.30
C GLY A 7 12.58 -6.88 -3.57
N HIS A 8 13.32 -6.54 -4.63
CA HIS A 8 13.40 -5.18 -5.16
C HIS A 8 13.72 -4.08 -4.13
N GLY A 9 14.59 -4.37 -3.17
CA GLY A 9 15.00 -3.39 -2.16
C GLY A 9 14.06 -3.28 -0.94
N ILE A 10 13.01 -4.12 -0.86
CA ILE A 10 11.97 -4.08 0.16
C ILE A 10 11.79 -5.45 0.82
N ARG A 11 11.53 -5.45 2.12
CA ARG A 11 11.14 -6.63 2.90
C ARG A 11 9.94 -6.31 3.78
N PHE A 12 8.98 -7.23 3.90
CA PHE A 12 7.90 -7.17 4.90
C PHE A 12 7.41 -8.57 5.28
N GLN A 13 6.65 -8.64 6.37
CA GLN A 13 5.99 -9.85 6.83
C GLN A 13 4.49 -9.77 6.57
N TYR A 14 3.87 -10.91 6.29
CA TYR A 14 2.43 -11.02 6.05
C TYR A 14 1.88 -12.34 6.59
N PRO A 15 0.57 -12.44 6.86
CA PRO A 15 -0.05 -13.69 7.33
C PRO A 15 0.17 -14.85 6.34
N ASP A 16 0.39 -16.06 6.85
CA ASP A 16 0.71 -17.22 6.02
C ASP A 16 -0.48 -17.81 5.26
N ASP A 17 -1.69 -17.39 5.63
CA ASP A 17 -2.96 -17.67 4.98
C ASP A 17 -3.34 -16.61 3.93
N TRP A 18 -2.55 -15.53 3.79
CA TRP A 18 -2.72 -14.54 2.72
C TRP A 18 -1.91 -14.94 1.49
N GLU A 19 -2.46 -14.68 0.31
CA GLU A 19 -1.83 -14.96 -0.98
C GLU A 19 -1.01 -13.76 -1.44
N LEU A 20 0.20 -14.01 -1.96
CA LEU A 20 1.08 -12.96 -2.49
C LEU A 20 1.26 -13.19 -3.99
N GLU A 21 1.07 -12.13 -4.77
CA GLU A 21 1.29 -12.13 -6.21
C GLU A 21 2.25 -11.00 -6.59
N GLU A 22 3.24 -11.33 -7.41
CA GLU A 22 4.19 -10.38 -7.98
C GLU A 22 3.83 -10.15 -9.45
N THR A 23 3.71 -8.88 -9.84
CA THR A 23 3.38 -8.47 -11.21
C THR A 23 4.43 -7.49 -11.73
N GLU A 24 5.04 -7.81 -12.86
CA GLU A 24 5.86 -6.84 -13.59
C GLU A 24 4.94 -5.79 -14.23
N ILE A 25 5.21 -4.51 -13.93
CA ILE A 25 4.52 -3.37 -14.56
C ILE A 25 5.56 -2.60 -15.36
N GLU A 26 5.22 -2.07 -16.53
CA GLU A 26 6.16 -1.27 -17.31
C GLU A 26 5.89 0.22 -17.13
N PRO A 27 6.81 1.00 -16.53
CA PRO A 27 8.03 0.61 -15.79
C PRO A 27 7.77 0.28 -14.30
N GLY A 28 8.49 -0.71 -13.75
CA GLY A 28 8.47 -1.06 -12.34
C GLY A 28 8.03 -2.50 -12.03
N TRP A 29 7.51 -2.68 -10.81
CA TRP A 29 6.90 -3.93 -10.35
C TRP A 29 5.84 -3.59 -9.30
N MET A 30 4.96 -4.55 -9.07
CA MET A 30 3.89 -4.48 -8.09
C MET A 30 3.82 -5.80 -7.33
N VAL A 31 3.60 -5.72 -6.02
CA VAL A 31 3.26 -6.87 -5.19
C VAL A 31 1.89 -6.62 -4.58
N SER A 32 1.01 -7.59 -4.70
CA SER A 32 -0.25 -7.64 -3.96
C SER A 32 -0.17 -8.74 -2.90
N VAL A 33 -0.79 -8.47 -1.76
CA VAL A 33 -0.98 -9.44 -0.69
C VAL A 33 -2.45 -9.41 -0.31
N GLN A 34 -3.15 -10.51 -0.55
CA GLN A 34 -4.59 -10.59 -0.44
C GLN A 34 -4.99 -11.57 0.66
N SER A 35 -5.92 -11.15 1.51
CA SER A 35 -6.54 -12.00 2.52
C SER A 35 -7.45 -13.07 1.88
N PRO A 36 -7.82 -14.13 2.63
CA PRO A 36 -8.84 -15.08 2.16
C PRO A 36 -10.20 -14.46 1.83
N ASP A 37 -10.48 -13.27 2.38
CA ASP A 37 -11.72 -12.51 2.14
C ASP A 37 -11.49 -11.43 1.07
N THR A 38 -11.69 -10.14 1.39
CA THR A 38 -11.58 -9.03 0.42
C THR A 38 -10.48 -8.03 0.73
N ALA A 39 -9.90 -8.09 1.93
CA ALA A 39 -8.83 -7.17 2.30
C ALA A 39 -7.54 -7.45 1.52
N PHE A 40 -6.84 -6.39 1.12
CA PHE A 40 -5.55 -6.51 0.45
C PHE A 40 -4.61 -5.35 0.75
N MET A 41 -3.32 -5.59 0.53
CA MET A 41 -2.29 -4.57 0.39
C MET A 41 -1.68 -4.69 -1.01
N LEU A 42 -1.47 -3.55 -1.66
CA LEU A 42 -0.77 -3.40 -2.92
C LEU A 42 0.41 -2.46 -2.71
N LEU A 43 1.60 -2.87 -3.14
CA LEU A 43 2.80 -2.07 -3.14
C LEU A 43 3.36 -2.02 -4.56
N SER A 44 3.60 -0.82 -5.08
CA SER A 44 4.25 -0.64 -6.37
C SER A 44 5.47 0.28 -6.27
N LEU A 45 6.48 0.00 -7.09
CA LEU A 45 7.59 0.91 -7.32
C LEU A 45 7.41 1.63 -8.65
N HIS A 46 7.36 2.95 -8.56
CA HIS A 46 7.34 3.84 -9.70
C HIS A 46 8.74 4.42 -9.95
N PRO A 47 9.04 4.82 -11.20
CA PRO A 47 10.30 5.48 -11.54
C PRO A 47 10.60 6.70 -10.66
N PRO A 48 11.87 6.99 -10.37
CA PRO A 48 12.28 8.10 -9.50
C PRO A 48 11.93 9.49 -10.05
N GLU A 49 11.65 9.58 -11.35
CA GLU A 49 11.15 10.79 -12.03
C GLU A 49 9.76 11.19 -11.52
N LEU A 50 8.92 10.22 -11.16
CA LEU A 50 7.61 10.50 -10.59
C LEU A 50 7.76 10.94 -9.13
N SER A 51 7.26 12.12 -8.81
CA SER A 51 7.18 12.62 -7.44
C SER A 51 6.11 11.88 -6.63
N VAL A 52 6.26 11.94 -5.31
CA VAL A 52 5.24 11.39 -4.39
C VAL A 52 3.88 12.03 -4.63
N ASP A 53 3.83 13.32 -4.96
CA ASP A 53 2.57 14.01 -5.26
C ASP A 53 1.96 13.51 -6.58
N GLU A 54 2.75 13.40 -7.65
CA GLU A 54 2.25 12.90 -8.94
C GLU A 54 1.69 11.49 -8.83
N VAL A 55 2.39 10.59 -8.10
CA VAL A 55 1.90 9.22 -7.88
C VAL A 55 0.58 9.25 -7.10
N LEU A 56 0.49 10.02 -6.02
CA LEU A 56 -0.73 10.11 -5.21
C LEU A 56 -1.90 10.74 -5.96
N GLU A 57 -1.65 11.79 -6.75
CA GLU A 57 -2.66 12.47 -7.56
C GLU A 57 -3.22 11.53 -8.63
N VAL A 58 -2.37 10.76 -9.31
CA VAL A 58 -2.80 9.76 -10.29
C VAL A 58 -3.61 8.65 -9.62
N THR A 59 -3.16 8.12 -8.48
CA THR A 59 -3.91 7.08 -7.74
C THR A 59 -5.28 7.59 -7.28
N LEU A 60 -5.35 8.80 -6.72
CA LEU A 60 -6.61 9.39 -6.27
C LEU A 60 -7.53 9.71 -7.46
N ALA A 61 -6.98 10.20 -8.57
CA ALA A 61 -7.76 10.47 -9.78
C ALA A 61 -8.37 9.19 -10.36
N ALA A 62 -7.61 8.09 -10.39
CA ALA A 62 -8.12 6.77 -10.81
C ALA A 62 -9.27 6.30 -9.91
N LEU A 63 -9.10 6.34 -8.58
CA LEU A 63 -10.16 5.99 -7.64
C LEU A 63 -11.40 6.86 -7.81
N ARG A 64 -11.24 8.16 -8.11
CA ARG A 64 -12.37 9.09 -8.31
C ARG A 64 -13.13 8.86 -9.61
N ASP A 65 -12.48 8.31 -10.63
CA ASP A 65 -13.13 7.97 -11.90
C ASP A 65 -14.11 6.80 -11.69
N ASP A 66 -13.67 5.80 -10.91
CA ASP A 66 -14.46 4.62 -10.55
C ASP A 66 -15.51 4.94 -9.46
N TYR A 67 -15.13 5.74 -8.46
CA TYR A 67 -15.94 6.04 -7.27
C TYR A 67 -16.11 7.55 -7.09
N ARG A 68 -17.07 8.12 -7.83
CA ARG A 68 -17.27 9.59 -7.89
C ARG A 68 -17.59 10.26 -6.56
N GLU A 69 -18.20 9.52 -5.64
CA GLU A 69 -18.62 10.01 -4.31
C GLU A 69 -17.63 9.63 -3.21
N LEU A 70 -16.39 9.24 -3.56
CA LEU A 70 -15.38 8.97 -2.54
C LEU A 70 -15.08 10.20 -1.69
N GLU A 71 -14.89 9.97 -0.40
CA GLU A 71 -14.40 10.94 0.57
C GLU A 71 -12.93 10.63 0.87
N TYR A 72 -12.12 11.65 1.11
CA TYR A 72 -10.72 11.44 1.46
C TYR A 72 -10.17 12.50 2.41
N GLU A 73 -9.26 12.08 3.29
CA GLU A 73 -8.55 12.94 4.22
C GLU A 73 -7.03 12.80 4.03
N PRO A 74 -6.27 13.91 3.92
CA PRO A 74 -4.82 13.84 3.78
C PRO A 74 -4.15 13.38 5.08
N VAL A 75 -3.21 12.45 4.97
CA VAL A 75 -2.48 11.87 6.11
C VAL A 75 -0.97 11.96 5.89
N ARG A 76 -0.24 12.17 6.99
CA ARG A 76 1.23 12.00 7.06
C ARG A 76 1.57 11.00 8.14
N GLN A 77 2.44 10.05 7.82
CA GLN A 77 2.90 9.04 8.77
C GLN A 77 4.34 8.60 8.47
N ARG A 78 4.96 7.87 9.38
CA ARG A 78 6.27 7.25 9.13
C ARG A 78 6.09 5.80 8.70
N ILE A 79 6.68 5.43 7.57
CA ILE A 79 6.81 4.05 7.06
C ILE A 79 8.28 3.85 6.69
N CYS A 80 8.89 2.70 7.04
CA CYS A 80 10.31 2.44 6.78
C CYS A 80 11.27 3.56 7.24
N ARG A 81 10.97 4.24 8.36
CA ARG A 81 11.68 5.45 8.83
C ARG A 81 11.62 6.67 7.88
N ARG A 82 10.94 6.57 6.74
CA ARG A 82 10.68 7.65 5.78
C ARG A 82 9.40 8.39 6.15
N GLN A 83 9.32 9.67 5.79
CA GLN A 83 8.06 10.41 5.87
C GLN A 83 7.21 10.04 4.67
N ALA A 84 6.09 9.36 4.93
CA ALA A 84 5.07 9.06 3.94
C ALA A 84 3.93 10.07 4.06
N LYS A 85 3.33 10.39 2.92
CA LYS A 85 2.07 11.13 2.84
C LYS A 85 1.08 10.37 1.97
N GLY A 86 -0.19 10.74 2.03
CA GLY A 86 -1.24 10.15 1.21
C GLY A 86 -2.60 10.46 1.77
N TYR A 87 -3.54 9.52 1.64
CA TYR A 87 -4.95 9.73 1.95
C TYR A 87 -5.56 8.53 2.67
N ASP A 88 -6.44 8.80 3.62
CA ASP A 88 -7.45 7.84 4.05
C ASP A 88 -8.72 8.12 3.25
N ILE A 89 -9.24 7.10 2.59
CA ILE A 89 -10.28 7.19 1.57
C ILE A 89 -11.43 6.28 1.98
N GLN A 90 -12.66 6.76 1.82
CA GLN A 90 -13.88 5.97 1.99
C GLN A 90 -14.72 6.06 0.73
N PHE A 91 -15.26 4.93 0.29
CA PHE A 91 -16.15 4.87 -0.88
C PHE A 91 -17.10 3.68 -0.79
N VAL A 92 -18.18 3.72 -1.57
CA VAL A 92 -19.16 2.61 -1.66
C VAL A 92 -18.94 1.84 -2.95
N SER A 93 -18.86 0.52 -2.85
CA SER A 93 -18.81 -0.41 -3.97
C SER A 93 -19.72 -1.60 -3.69
N MET A 94 -20.62 -1.93 -4.61
CA MET A 94 -21.60 -3.02 -4.46
C MET A 94 -22.38 -2.97 -3.13
N ASP A 95 -22.88 -1.78 -2.76
CA ASP A 95 -23.59 -1.49 -1.50
C ASP A 95 -22.77 -1.70 -0.21
N LEU A 96 -21.46 -1.88 -0.32
CA LEU A 96 -20.53 -2.01 0.79
C LEU A 96 -19.62 -0.79 0.88
N THR A 97 -19.51 -0.22 2.08
CA THR A 97 -18.47 0.78 2.36
C THR A 97 -17.12 0.11 2.43
N ASN A 98 -16.15 0.71 1.74
CA ASN A 98 -14.75 0.29 1.74
C ASN A 98 -13.90 1.41 2.34
N THR A 99 -12.93 1.00 3.15
CA THR A 99 -11.88 1.87 3.67
C THR A 99 -10.59 1.57 2.91
N CYS A 100 -9.98 2.60 2.36
CA CYS A 100 -8.72 2.52 1.62
C CYS A 100 -7.68 3.49 2.19
N TRP A 101 -6.46 3.01 2.39
CA TRP A 101 -5.32 3.83 2.81
C TRP A 101 -4.30 3.87 1.69
N VAL A 102 -4.06 5.06 1.16
CA VAL A 102 -3.02 5.29 0.16
C VAL A 102 -1.87 6.02 0.84
N ARG A 103 -0.65 5.53 0.66
CA ARG A 103 0.58 6.11 1.21
C ARG A 103 1.67 6.07 0.17
N SER A 104 2.46 7.12 0.08
CA SER A 104 3.62 7.17 -0.80
C SER A 104 4.78 7.90 -0.14
N PHE A 105 5.98 7.43 -0.47
CA PHE A 105 7.25 8.02 -0.04
C PHE A 105 8.33 7.74 -1.08
N ARG A 106 9.42 8.50 -1.00
CA ARG A 106 10.56 8.37 -1.92
C ARG A 106 11.66 7.50 -1.32
N ILE A 107 12.23 6.64 -2.15
CA ILE A 107 13.52 5.96 -1.94
C ILE A 107 14.49 6.43 -3.04
N PRO A 108 15.82 6.19 -2.91
CA PRO A 108 16.79 6.73 -3.87
C PRO A 108 16.52 6.36 -5.33
N GLU A 109 16.06 5.14 -5.59
CA GLU A 109 15.89 4.59 -6.94
C GLU A 109 14.43 4.58 -7.43
N SER A 110 13.46 4.94 -6.59
CA SER A 110 12.02 4.80 -6.93
C SER A 110 11.12 5.64 -6.03
N THR A 111 9.88 5.83 -6.46
CA THR A 111 8.79 6.31 -5.61
C THR A 111 7.89 5.13 -5.26
N VAL A 112 7.75 4.87 -3.96
CA VAL A 112 6.94 3.76 -3.43
C VAL A 112 5.50 4.23 -3.31
N LEU A 113 4.56 3.43 -3.81
CA LEU A 113 3.14 3.56 -3.51
C LEU A 113 2.70 2.33 -2.71
N ILE A 114 1.91 2.56 -1.67
CA ILE A 114 1.26 1.51 -0.89
C ILE A 114 -0.22 1.86 -0.83
N MET A 115 -1.06 0.91 -1.20
CA MET A 115 -2.50 0.97 -1.07
C MET A 115 -2.95 -0.20 -0.22
N CYS A 116 -3.73 0.04 0.83
CA CYS A 116 -4.41 -1.01 1.58
C CYS A 116 -5.90 -0.77 1.46
N GLN A 117 -6.70 -1.82 1.28
CA GLN A 117 -8.14 -1.71 1.25
C GLN A 117 -8.77 -2.88 2.00
N ALA A 118 -9.88 -2.60 2.66
CA ALA A 118 -10.78 -3.59 3.22
C ALA A 118 -12.21 -3.05 3.16
N THR A 119 -13.18 -3.96 3.16
CA THR A 119 -14.58 -3.59 3.43
C THR A 119 -14.75 -3.23 4.89
N ASP A 120 -15.68 -2.32 5.21
CA ASP A 120 -15.95 -1.96 6.60
C ASP A 120 -16.50 -3.16 7.41
N LEU A 121 -17.04 -4.18 6.74
CA LEU A 121 -17.51 -5.42 7.36
C LEU A 121 -16.38 -6.29 7.91
N GLU A 122 -15.22 -6.30 7.25
CA GLU A 122 -14.05 -7.11 7.65
C GLU A 122 -12.98 -6.29 8.39
N MET A 123 -13.20 -4.98 8.54
CA MET A 123 -12.18 -4.04 9.02
C MET A 123 -11.66 -4.41 10.42
N GLU A 124 -12.53 -4.90 11.32
CA GLU A 124 -12.12 -5.34 12.66
C GLU A 124 -11.06 -6.44 12.62
N GLN A 125 -11.13 -7.35 11.64
CA GLN A 125 -10.18 -8.44 11.47
C GLN A 125 -8.99 -8.05 10.57
N ALA A 126 -9.24 -7.31 9.49
CA ALA A 126 -8.24 -6.98 8.48
C ALA A 126 -7.28 -5.87 8.93
N GLU A 127 -7.76 -4.85 9.64
CA GLU A 127 -6.96 -3.70 10.04
C GLU A 127 -5.69 -4.08 10.83
N PRO A 128 -5.75 -4.94 11.87
CA PRO A 128 -4.55 -5.37 12.58
C PRO A 128 -3.51 -6.03 11.67
N ALA A 129 -3.95 -6.85 10.72
CA ALA A 129 -3.07 -7.53 9.78
C ALA A 129 -2.42 -6.54 8.80
N LEU A 130 -3.21 -5.65 8.18
CA LEU A 130 -2.71 -4.62 7.28
C LEU A 130 -1.71 -3.69 7.99
N ARG A 131 -2.02 -3.26 9.21
CA ARG A 131 -1.10 -2.45 10.03
C ARG A 131 0.17 -3.20 10.38
N ALA A 132 0.09 -4.50 10.68
CA ALA A 132 1.27 -5.32 10.93
C ALA A 132 2.17 -5.44 9.70
N ILE A 133 1.58 -5.63 8.50
CA ILE A 133 2.31 -5.62 7.23
C ILE A 133 3.06 -4.29 7.06
N LEU A 134 2.36 -3.16 7.17
CA LEU A 134 2.96 -1.82 7.06
C LEU A 134 4.06 -1.56 8.10
N ALA A 135 3.88 -2.01 9.34
CA ALA A 135 4.85 -1.85 10.41
C ALA A 135 6.10 -2.71 10.22
N SER A 136 5.97 -3.85 9.56
CA SER A 136 7.07 -4.77 9.24
C SER A 136 7.88 -4.35 8.01
N LEU A 137 7.39 -3.39 7.22
CA LEU A 137 8.02 -2.91 6.01
C LEU A 137 9.40 -2.29 6.31
N GLN A 138 10.41 -2.74 5.59
CA GLN A 138 11.81 -2.31 5.69
C GLN A 138 12.42 -2.16 4.31
N LEU A 139 13.36 -1.23 4.16
CA LEU A 139 14.22 -1.15 2.98
C LEU A 139 15.44 -2.04 3.24
N THR A 140 15.75 -2.97 2.34
CA THR A 140 16.88 -3.90 2.51
C THR A 140 18.23 -3.17 2.40
N ASN A 141 18.25 -2.02 1.73
CA ASN A 141 19.45 -1.20 1.54
C ASN A 141 19.70 -0.21 2.70
N ASP A 142 18.77 -0.07 3.64
CA ASP A 142 18.98 0.74 4.86
C ASP A 142 19.85 -0.01 5.90
N ALA A 143 20.36 -1.21 5.58
CA ALA A 143 21.13 -2.07 6.47
C ALA A 143 22.62 -1.71 6.61
N GLU A 144 23.13 -0.66 5.95
CA GLU A 144 24.56 -0.28 6.01
C GLU A 144 24.92 0.74 7.12
N ASP A 145 23.96 1.26 7.89
CA ASP A 145 24.26 2.19 9.00
C ASP A 145 24.04 1.53 10.38
N ALA A 146 24.88 0.54 10.72
CA ALA A 146 25.02 0.00 12.08
C ALA A 146 26.47 0.04 12.57
#